data_AF-A0A9K3LTQ7-F1
#
_entry.id   AF-A0A9K3LTQ7-F1
#
_cell.length_a   1.000
_cell.length_b   1.000
_cell.length_c   1.000
_cell.angle_alpha   90.00
_cell.angle_beta   90.00
_cell.angle_gamma   90.00
#
_symmetry.space_group_name_H-M   'P 1'
#
loop_
_entity.id
_entity.type
_entity.pdbx_description
1 polymer ?
#
loop_
_entity_poly.entity_id
_entity_poly.type
_entity_poly.pdbx_seq_one_letter_code
_entity_poly.pdbx_strand_id
1 'polypeptide(L)'
;MDDSDKEVVASLVKASYFGQRERRNHFMLRHTKYDRNARATELVLGTTGASKFWDLPVDIGRLSMLRKLELRYCRCIPSSLGSLKRLESVVLIQFDGKTRLLDPQLDNTTLNFPETKSLEIRGGFWNEQSMTRFMGWITRAGNFPKLADLRFIHLESEILSVVLDALSMQSNTSSILNLTRLQLDFSGMSDQQLQRLLFAILPHFPNLTSLSVKGNQIRSLQFLQNFFEGKPCDFTSRLLSSSLRSLSFDHNPILKHKNKMEETKAFVVLLRDCFPLLESLLTWGDWDQEIECWLRINRGRRILFMGKCTTTSTQTPVSLWPKVLEKACRTSPRGVKTEKEDATVVFHLLRNGPMVFERLTASSDFKG
;
A
#
# COMPACT_ATOMS: atom_id res chain seq x y z
N MET A 1 -34.19 -5.35 25.74
CA MET A 1 -32.84 -5.29 25.15
C MET A 1 -32.55 -6.66 24.59
N ASP A 2 -32.13 -6.76 23.33
CA ASP A 2 -31.81 -8.04 22.71
C ASP A 2 -30.41 -8.45 23.20
N ASP A 3 -30.35 -9.29 24.24
CA ASP A 3 -29.08 -9.77 24.81
C ASP A 3 -28.39 -10.81 23.91
N SER A 4 -28.96 -11.14 22.75
CA SER A 4 -28.43 -12.16 21.82
C SER A 4 -26.99 -11.87 21.38
N ASP A 5 -26.65 -10.61 21.06
CA ASP A 5 -25.30 -10.24 20.62
C ASP A 5 -24.29 -10.36 21.77
N LYS A 6 -24.71 -10.06 23.00
CA LYS A 6 -23.83 -10.22 24.18
C LYS A 6 -23.56 -11.69 24.46
N GLU A 7 -24.57 -12.54 24.33
CA GLU A 7 -24.43 -14.00 24.47
C GLU A 7 -23.52 -14.59 23.39
N VAL A 8 -23.73 -14.21 22.12
CA VAL A 8 -22.87 -14.63 21.00
C VAL A 8 -21.44 -14.16 21.24
N VAL A 9 -21.21 -12.89 21.59
CA VAL A 9 -19.88 -12.37 21.89
C VAL A 9 -19.25 -13.11 23.08
N ALA A 10 -20.01 -13.41 24.14
CA ALA A 10 -19.50 -14.18 25.27
C ALA A 10 -19.08 -15.61 24.86
N SER A 11 -19.88 -16.27 24.02
CA SER A 11 -19.55 -17.58 23.45
C SER A 11 -18.29 -17.53 22.58
N LEU A 12 -18.16 -16.53 21.70
CA LEU A 12 -16.99 -16.34 20.84
C LEU A 12 -15.72 -16.09 21.66
N VAL A 13 -15.82 -15.27 22.72
CA VAL A 13 -14.71 -15.03 23.65
C VAL A 13 -14.31 -16.32 24.35
N LYS A 14 -15.28 -17.13 24.81
CA LYS A 14 -15.01 -18.44 25.41
C LYS A 14 -14.37 -19.42 24.42
N ALA A 15 -14.77 -19.42 23.16
CA ALA A 15 -14.17 -20.25 22.13
C ALA A 15 -12.72 -19.87 21.85
N SER A 16 -12.39 -18.57 21.85
CA SER A 16 -11.01 -18.10 21.74
C SER A 16 -10.10 -18.51 22.92
N TYR A 17 -10.69 -19.06 24.00
CA TYR A 17 -9.99 -19.57 25.19
C TYR A 17 -9.79 -21.09 25.20
N PHE A 18 -10.68 -21.86 24.55
CA PHE A 18 -10.79 -23.30 24.78
C PHE A 18 -9.53 -24.05 24.34
N GLY A 19 -8.69 -24.42 25.32
CA GLY A 19 -7.37 -25.00 25.12
C GLY A 19 -6.30 -24.48 26.10
N GLN A 20 -6.53 -23.33 26.74
CA GLN A 20 -5.63 -22.76 27.75
C GLN A 20 -6.00 -23.32 29.15
N ARG A 21 -5.18 -24.23 29.70
CA ARG A 21 -5.26 -24.57 31.15
C ARG A 21 -5.09 -23.27 31.94
N GLU A 22 -5.86 -23.09 33.02
CA GLU A 22 -5.94 -21.92 33.92
C GLU A 22 -4.59 -21.41 34.48
N ARG A 23 -3.67 -20.97 33.63
CA ARG A 23 -2.44 -20.28 34.04
C ARG A 23 -2.70 -18.78 33.93
N ARG A 24 -2.75 -18.16 35.11
CA ARG A 24 -3.21 -16.81 35.48
C ARG A 24 -2.64 -15.59 34.73
N ASN A 25 -1.89 -15.74 33.63
CA ASN A 25 -1.14 -14.63 33.01
C ASN A 25 -1.45 -14.37 31.52
N HIS A 26 -2.48 -14.98 30.93
CA HIS A 26 -2.87 -14.65 29.54
C HIS A 26 -3.85 -13.49 29.54
N PHE A 27 -3.41 -12.32 29.08
CA PHE A 27 -4.26 -11.15 28.93
C PHE A 27 -5.27 -11.38 27.80
N MET A 28 -6.55 -11.23 28.15
CA MET A 28 -7.65 -11.27 27.20
C MET A 28 -7.61 -9.99 26.36
N LEU A 29 -7.52 -10.13 25.04
CA LEU A 29 -7.82 -9.00 24.15
C LEU A 29 -9.28 -9.11 23.75
N ARG A 30 -10.14 -8.50 24.58
CA ARG A 30 -11.54 -8.29 24.25
C ARG A 30 -11.77 -6.80 24.12
N HIS A 31 -12.04 -6.38 22.90
CA HIS A 31 -12.64 -5.08 22.66
C HIS A 31 -13.92 -5.32 21.86
N THR A 32 -15.05 -4.89 22.43
CA THR A 32 -16.34 -4.93 21.74
C THR A 32 -17.01 -3.57 21.87
N LYS A 33 -17.40 -3.00 20.73
CA LYS A 33 -18.18 -1.76 20.68
C LYS A 33 -19.59 -2.09 20.22
N TYR A 34 -20.57 -1.50 20.89
CA TYR A 34 -21.99 -1.68 20.59
C TYR A 34 -22.61 -0.38 20.05
N ASP A 35 -23.65 -0.52 19.23
CA ASP A 35 -24.51 0.60 18.83
C ASP A 35 -25.51 0.98 19.95
N ARG A 36 -26.35 1.99 19.69
CA ARG A 36 -27.39 2.45 20.64
C ARG A 36 -28.43 1.37 20.99
N ASN A 37 -28.54 0.33 20.16
CA ASN A 37 -29.46 -0.78 20.34
C ASN A 37 -28.77 -2.01 20.93
N ALA A 38 -27.56 -1.85 21.49
CA ALA A 38 -26.75 -2.92 22.06
C ALA A 38 -26.31 -4.01 21.07
N ARG A 39 -26.22 -3.71 19.76
CA ARG A 39 -25.70 -4.63 18.73
C ARG A 39 -24.23 -4.42 18.48
N ALA A 40 -23.46 -5.49 18.33
CA ALA A 40 -22.01 -5.42 18.18
C ALA A 40 -21.62 -4.81 16.81
N THR A 41 -20.81 -3.76 16.83
CA THR A 41 -20.33 -3.05 15.62
C THR A 41 -18.83 -3.20 15.39
N GLU A 42 -18.06 -3.39 16.45
CA GLU A 42 -16.61 -3.62 16.36
C GLU A 42 -16.26 -4.74 17.33
N LEU A 43 -15.46 -5.70 16.87
CA LEU A 43 -15.10 -6.87 17.66
C LEU A 43 -13.64 -7.24 17.43
N VAL A 44 -12.89 -7.32 18.53
CA VAL A 44 -11.52 -7.83 18.58
C VAL A 44 -11.54 -9.12 19.39
N LEU A 45 -11.08 -10.22 18.79
CA LEU A 45 -10.99 -11.53 19.41
C LEU A 45 -9.57 -12.09 19.32
N GLY A 46 -9.15 -12.79 20.38
CA GLY A 46 -7.92 -13.56 20.41
C GLY A 46 -7.17 -13.39 21.72
N THR A 47 -5.95 -13.92 21.76
CA THR A 47 -5.12 -13.91 22.96
C THR A 47 -3.86 -13.07 22.75
N THR A 48 -3.25 -12.57 23.83
CA THR A 48 -1.92 -11.92 23.75
C THR A 48 -0.76 -12.92 23.75
N GLY A 49 -1.02 -14.22 23.94
CA GLY A 49 0.01 -15.24 24.13
C GLY A 49 0.17 -16.13 22.90
N ALA A 50 1.39 -16.20 22.38
CA ALA A 50 1.75 -16.85 21.10
C ALA A 50 1.65 -18.39 21.06
N SER A 51 0.89 -19.05 21.94
CA SER A 51 1.01 -20.50 22.12
C SER A 51 -0.14 -21.34 21.59
N LYS A 52 -1.34 -20.78 21.34
CA LYS A 52 -2.48 -21.58 20.85
C LYS A 52 -3.38 -20.82 19.88
N PHE A 53 -3.54 -21.43 18.72
CA PHE A 53 -4.53 -21.04 17.74
C PHE A 53 -5.93 -21.51 18.13
N TRP A 54 -6.94 -20.76 17.72
CA TRP A 54 -8.35 -21.07 17.92
C TRP A 54 -9.13 -20.96 16.62
N ASP A 55 -10.27 -21.64 16.54
CA ASP A 55 -11.14 -21.61 15.36
C ASP A 55 -12.30 -20.67 15.64
N LEU A 56 -12.60 -19.77 14.70
CA LEU A 56 -13.72 -18.84 14.85
C LEU A 56 -15.04 -19.62 14.74
N PRO A 57 -15.91 -19.63 15.78
CA PRO A 57 -17.17 -20.35 15.73
C PRO A 57 -18.12 -19.82 14.66
N VAL A 58 -18.96 -20.71 14.13
CA VAL A 58 -19.95 -20.37 13.10
C VAL A 58 -20.95 -19.29 13.54
N ASP A 59 -21.20 -19.17 14.85
CA ASP A 59 -22.09 -18.18 15.44
C ASP A 59 -21.68 -16.72 15.16
N ILE A 60 -20.44 -16.46 14.71
CA ILE A 60 -20.00 -15.13 14.29
C ILE A 60 -20.95 -14.50 13.26
N GLY A 61 -21.55 -15.33 12.39
CA GLY A 61 -22.49 -14.87 11.36
C GLY A 61 -23.78 -14.23 11.92
N ARG A 62 -24.09 -14.43 13.20
CA ARG A 62 -25.25 -13.81 13.86
C ARG A 62 -25.04 -12.32 14.12
N LEU A 63 -23.80 -11.84 14.16
CA LEU A 63 -23.45 -10.43 14.41
C LEU A 63 -23.64 -9.56 13.16
N SER A 64 -24.85 -9.53 12.60
CA SER A 64 -25.19 -8.89 11.32
C SER A 64 -24.87 -7.38 11.22
N MET A 65 -24.65 -6.73 12.35
CA MET A 65 -24.31 -5.30 12.47
C MET A 65 -22.81 -5.03 12.55
N LEU A 66 -21.97 -6.07 12.53
CA LEU A 66 -20.53 -5.94 12.68
C LEU A 66 -19.92 -5.23 11.47
N ARG A 67 -19.17 -4.15 11.74
CA ARG A 67 -18.48 -3.32 10.76
C ARG A 67 -16.98 -3.49 10.80
N LYS A 68 -16.41 -3.84 11.95
CA LYS A 68 -14.97 -4.12 12.10
C LYS A 68 -14.75 -5.43 12.83
N LEU A 69 -13.89 -6.26 12.26
CA LEU A 69 -13.49 -7.53 12.87
C LEU A 69 -11.97 -7.63 12.87
N GLU A 70 -11.41 -7.84 14.06
CA GLU A 70 -10.01 -8.16 14.25
C GLU A 70 -9.88 -9.54 14.91
N LEU A 71 -9.14 -10.42 14.27
CA LEU A 71 -8.88 -11.79 14.72
C LEU A 71 -7.39 -11.96 14.98
N ARG A 72 -7.02 -12.37 16.19
CA ARG A 72 -5.63 -12.66 16.56
C ARG A 72 -5.46 -14.15 16.84
N TYR A 73 -4.41 -14.76 16.29
CA TYR A 73 -4.11 -16.19 16.48
C TYR A 73 -5.27 -17.10 16.06
N CYS A 74 -5.98 -16.73 14.99
CA CYS A 74 -7.07 -17.53 14.43
C CYS A 74 -6.52 -18.52 13.40
N ARG A 75 -7.09 -19.73 13.37
CA ARG A 75 -6.71 -20.82 12.46
C ARG A 75 -7.58 -20.87 11.21
N CYS A 76 -8.88 -20.63 11.36
CA CYS A 76 -9.87 -20.85 10.32
C CYS A 76 -10.94 -19.77 10.35
N ILE A 77 -11.33 -19.32 9.15
CA ILE A 77 -12.49 -18.44 8.94
C ILE A 77 -13.67 -19.28 8.45
N PRO A 78 -14.78 -19.38 9.22
CA PRO A 78 -15.96 -20.13 8.81
C PRO A 78 -16.71 -19.44 7.67
N SER A 79 -17.43 -20.23 6.86
CA SER A 79 -18.29 -19.73 5.77
C SER A 79 -19.38 -18.78 6.26
N SER A 80 -19.82 -18.92 7.52
CA SER A 80 -20.79 -18.01 8.13
C SER A 80 -20.29 -16.57 8.24
N LEU A 81 -18.97 -16.32 8.15
CA LEU A 81 -18.45 -14.96 8.09
C LEU A 81 -19.00 -14.20 6.89
N GLY A 82 -19.33 -14.89 5.79
CA GLY A 82 -19.93 -14.30 4.60
C GLY A 82 -21.33 -13.71 4.81
N SER A 83 -21.99 -14.02 5.93
CA SER A 83 -23.26 -13.38 6.29
C SER A 83 -23.10 -11.95 6.82
N LEU A 84 -21.88 -11.53 7.18
CA LEU A 84 -21.57 -10.20 7.69
C LEU A 84 -21.49 -9.16 6.56
N LYS A 85 -22.64 -8.86 5.94
CA LYS A 85 -22.70 -7.97 4.76
C LYS A 85 -22.34 -6.51 5.04
N ARG A 86 -22.28 -6.11 6.31
CA ARG A 86 -21.92 -4.75 6.75
C ARG A 86 -20.45 -4.59 7.17
N LEU A 87 -19.66 -5.65 7.02
CA LEU A 87 -18.26 -5.63 7.40
C LEU A 87 -17.50 -4.66 6.47
N GLU A 88 -16.78 -3.70 7.06
CA GLU A 88 -16.05 -2.63 6.38
C GLU A 88 -14.53 -2.82 6.52
N SER A 89 -14.08 -3.44 7.61
CA SER A 89 -12.67 -3.65 7.91
C SER A 89 -12.45 -5.02 8.54
N VAL A 90 -11.47 -5.74 8.00
CA VAL A 90 -11.01 -7.03 8.51
C VAL A 90 -9.52 -6.98 8.77
N VAL A 91 -9.12 -7.37 9.98
CA VAL A 91 -7.71 -7.42 10.39
C VAL A 91 -7.41 -8.83 10.89
N LEU A 92 -6.45 -9.52 10.26
CA LEU A 92 -5.99 -10.85 10.68
C LEU A 92 -4.55 -10.73 11.19
N ILE A 93 -4.33 -11.04 12.47
CA ILE A 93 -3.03 -10.92 13.14
C ILE A 93 -2.56 -12.30 13.56
N GLN A 94 -1.33 -12.65 13.19
CA GLN A 94 -0.71 -13.93 13.54
C GLN A 94 -1.62 -15.11 13.18
N PHE A 95 -2.15 -15.15 11.95
CA PHE A 95 -3.07 -16.18 11.48
C PHE A 95 -2.32 -17.49 11.14
N ASP A 96 -2.88 -18.67 11.43
CA ASP A 96 -2.28 -19.96 10.98
C ASP A 96 -2.81 -20.32 9.60
N GLY A 97 -2.15 -19.78 8.57
CA GLY A 97 -2.45 -20.11 7.19
C GLY A 97 -2.01 -21.52 6.77
N LYS A 98 -1.07 -22.16 7.48
CA LYS A 98 -0.49 -23.44 7.05
C LYS A 98 -1.50 -24.59 7.06
N THR A 99 -2.43 -24.57 8.00
CA THR A 99 -3.29 -25.74 8.26
C THR A 99 -4.64 -25.64 7.54
N ARG A 100 -5.44 -24.59 7.79
CA ARG A 100 -6.82 -24.47 7.27
C ARG A 100 -7.31 -23.03 7.17
N LEU A 101 -6.87 -22.31 6.15
CA LEU A 101 -7.23 -20.90 5.99
C LEU A 101 -8.74 -20.66 5.83
N LEU A 102 -9.35 -21.45 4.96
CA LEU A 102 -10.77 -21.44 4.63
C LEU A 102 -11.28 -22.86 4.86
N ASP A 103 -12.52 -22.98 5.35
CA ASP A 103 -13.20 -24.27 5.47
C ASP A 103 -13.09 -25.02 4.12
N PRO A 104 -12.72 -26.31 4.05
CA PRO A 104 -12.69 -27.07 2.79
C PRO A 104 -14.03 -27.04 2.01
N GLN A 105 -15.15 -26.77 2.69
CA GLN A 105 -16.47 -26.59 2.04
C GLN A 105 -16.65 -25.21 1.37
N LEU A 106 -15.66 -24.33 1.50
CA LEU A 106 -15.71 -22.92 1.13
C LEU A 106 -15.25 -22.69 -0.32
N ASP A 107 -14.67 -23.71 -0.96
CA ASP A 107 -14.37 -23.71 -2.39
C ASP A 107 -15.63 -23.51 -3.27
N ASN A 108 -16.83 -23.78 -2.73
CA ASN A 108 -18.13 -23.59 -3.42
C ASN A 108 -19.05 -22.51 -2.83
N THR A 109 -18.75 -21.93 -1.66
CA THR A 109 -19.62 -20.90 -1.03
C THR A 109 -19.03 -19.51 -1.16
N THR A 110 -19.83 -18.58 -1.69
CA THR A 110 -19.48 -17.18 -1.96
C THR A 110 -19.30 -16.38 -0.67
N LEU A 111 -18.11 -16.48 -0.05
CA LEU A 111 -17.64 -15.48 0.92
C LEU A 111 -17.48 -14.13 0.21
N ASN A 112 -18.56 -13.36 0.18
CA ASN A 112 -18.62 -12.03 -0.40
C ASN A 112 -18.84 -11.00 0.72
N PHE A 113 -17.94 -10.01 0.75
CA PHE A 113 -17.93 -8.86 1.63
C PHE A 113 -18.14 -7.57 0.82
N PRO A 114 -19.39 -7.23 0.48
CA PRO A 114 -19.69 -6.15 -0.46
C PRO A 114 -19.32 -4.76 0.07
N GLU A 115 -19.25 -4.59 1.39
CA GLU A 115 -18.95 -3.32 2.06
C GLU A 115 -17.50 -3.20 2.56
N THR A 116 -16.68 -4.25 2.41
CA THR A 116 -15.30 -4.23 2.94
C THR A 116 -14.43 -3.29 2.13
N LYS A 117 -13.88 -2.29 2.81
CA LYS A 117 -12.99 -1.26 2.25
C LYS A 117 -11.54 -1.49 2.63
N SER A 118 -11.29 -2.18 3.74
CA SER A 118 -9.95 -2.40 4.28
C SER A 118 -9.74 -3.85 4.69
N LEU A 119 -8.63 -4.42 4.22
CA LEU A 119 -8.17 -5.75 4.60
C LEU A 119 -6.70 -5.67 5.02
N GLU A 120 -6.40 -6.10 6.25
CA GLU A 120 -5.06 -6.10 6.81
C GLU A 120 -4.67 -7.49 7.28
N ILE A 121 -3.47 -7.93 6.87
CA ILE A 121 -2.81 -9.15 7.31
C ILE A 121 -1.52 -8.78 8.00
N ARG A 122 -1.38 -9.17 9.26
CA ARG A 122 -0.20 -8.88 10.08
C ARG A 122 0.44 -10.17 10.59
N GLY A 123 1.52 -10.57 9.94
CA GLY A 123 2.24 -11.80 10.24
C GLY A 123 1.40 -13.06 10.05
N GLY A 124 1.73 -14.09 10.81
CA GLY A 124 1.10 -15.40 10.71
C GLY A 124 2.00 -16.43 10.04
N PHE A 125 1.57 -17.68 10.14
CA PHE A 125 2.28 -18.82 9.57
C PHE A 125 1.64 -19.15 8.25
N TRP A 126 2.27 -18.75 7.15
CA TRP A 126 1.78 -19.00 5.81
C TRP A 126 2.69 -20.01 5.11
N ASN A 127 2.13 -20.79 4.21
CA ASN A 127 2.88 -21.47 3.16
C ASN A 127 2.39 -20.97 1.79
N GLU A 128 3.16 -21.25 0.75
CA GLU A 128 2.83 -20.82 -0.61
C GLU A 128 1.40 -21.21 -1.01
N GLN A 129 1.00 -22.47 -0.81
CA GLN A 129 -0.33 -22.96 -1.19
C GLN A 129 -1.47 -22.20 -0.49
N SER A 130 -1.33 -21.95 0.81
CA SER A 130 -2.33 -21.21 1.61
C SER A 130 -2.44 -19.75 1.20
N MET A 131 -1.31 -19.08 0.94
CA MET A 131 -1.29 -17.70 0.49
C MET A 131 -1.84 -17.59 -0.95
N THR A 132 -1.52 -18.53 -1.83
CA THR A 132 -2.08 -18.60 -3.19
C THR A 132 -3.60 -18.74 -3.14
N ARG A 133 -4.14 -19.63 -2.29
CA ARG A 133 -5.60 -19.75 -2.09
C ARG A 133 -6.21 -18.45 -1.54
N PHE A 134 -5.56 -17.84 -0.54
CA PHE A 134 -6.01 -16.58 0.05
C PHE A 134 -6.07 -15.45 -0.97
N MET A 135 -4.99 -15.29 -1.74
CA MET A 135 -4.92 -14.28 -2.78
C MET A 135 -5.92 -14.56 -3.89
N GLY A 136 -6.09 -15.81 -4.31
CA GLY A 136 -7.13 -16.22 -5.23
C GLY A 136 -8.54 -15.85 -4.73
N TRP A 137 -8.77 -15.96 -3.42
CA TRP A 137 -10.02 -15.55 -2.79
C TRP A 137 -10.20 -14.02 -2.76
N ILE A 138 -9.19 -13.23 -2.38
CA ILE A 138 -9.27 -11.76 -2.38
C ILE A 138 -9.49 -11.20 -3.79
N THR A 139 -8.77 -11.77 -4.75
CA THR A 139 -8.73 -11.28 -6.13
C THR A 139 -9.96 -11.71 -6.93
N ARG A 140 -10.66 -12.79 -6.53
CA ARG A 140 -11.88 -13.27 -7.20
C ARG A 140 -12.97 -12.19 -7.30
N ALA A 141 -13.49 -12.05 -8.52
CA ALA A 141 -14.58 -11.15 -8.89
C ALA A 141 -15.73 -11.18 -7.88
N GLY A 142 -16.06 -10.01 -7.35
CA GLY A 142 -17.23 -9.82 -6.50
C GLY A 142 -17.05 -10.14 -5.02
N ASN A 143 -15.91 -10.68 -4.58
CA ASN A 143 -15.69 -10.93 -3.14
C ASN A 143 -15.47 -9.64 -2.35
N PHE A 144 -14.81 -8.65 -2.96
CA PHE A 144 -14.45 -7.38 -2.32
C PHE A 144 -14.57 -6.17 -3.27
N PRO A 145 -15.77 -5.86 -3.79
CA PRO A 145 -15.95 -4.84 -4.83
C PRO A 145 -15.56 -3.41 -4.39
N LYS A 146 -15.53 -3.14 -3.08
CA LYS A 146 -15.21 -1.83 -2.49
C LYS A 146 -13.82 -1.76 -1.84
N LEU A 147 -12.98 -2.78 -2.01
CA LEU A 147 -11.66 -2.81 -1.39
C LEU A 147 -10.78 -1.67 -1.90
N ALA A 148 -10.39 -0.79 -0.99
CA ALA A 148 -9.60 0.41 -1.28
C ALA A 148 -8.25 0.41 -0.53
N ASP A 149 -8.13 -0.34 0.55
CA ASP A 149 -6.94 -0.40 1.42
C ASP A 149 -6.55 -1.87 1.69
N LEU A 150 -5.42 -2.30 1.13
CA LEU A 150 -4.89 -3.65 1.28
C LEU A 150 -3.52 -3.60 1.93
N ARG A 151 -3.35 -4.33 3.04
CA ARG A 151 -2.14 -4.26 3.86
C ARG A 151 -1.64 -5.65 4.19
N PHE A 152 -0.35 -5.85 3.93
CA PHE A 152 0.41 -7.00 4.38
C PHE A 152 1.58 -6.46 5.19
N ILE A 153 1.68 -6.89 6.45
CA ILE A 153 2.65 -6.40 7.42
C ILE A 153 3.33 -7.61 8.05
N HIS A 154 4.66 -7.61 8.16
CA HIS A 154 5.43 -8.71 8.76
C HIS A 154 5.25 -10.06 8.05
N LEU A 155 5.15 -10.10 6.72
CA LEU A 155 5.21 -11.37 5.99
C LEU A 155 6.65 -11.87 5.85
N GLU A 156 6.82 -13.19 5.74
CA GLU A 156 8.08 -13.78 5.27
C GLU A 156 8.30 -13.41 3.79
N SER A 157 9.55 -13.23 3.38
CA SER A 157 9.91 -12.75 2.02
C SER A 157 9.45 -13.71 0.91
N GLU A 158 9.50 -15.01 1.21
CA GLU A 158 9.04 -16.09 0.34
C GLU A 158 7.52 -15.97 0.11
N ILE A 159 6.77 -15.69 1.17
CA ILE A 159 5.31 -15.51 1.11
C ILE A 159 4.94 -14.19 0.43
N LEU A 160 5.71 -13.13 0.64
CA LEU A 160 5.55 -11.87 -0.08
C LEU A 160 5.68 -12.08 -1.60
N SER A 161 6.57 -12.96 -2.05
CA SER A 161 6.72 -13.27 -3.48
C SER A 161 5.43 -13.83 -4.08
N VAL A 162 4.74 -14.71 -3.36
CA VAL A 162 3.43 -15.27 -3.76
C VAL A 162 2.35 -14.17 -3.85
N VAL A 163 2.38 -13.21 -2.93
CA VAL A 163 1.48 -12.03 -2.98
C VAL A 163 1.76 -11.20 -4.24
N LEU A 164 3.03 -10.94 -4.54
CA LEU A 164 3.43 -10.19 -5.74
C LEU A 164 3.07 -10.95 -7.03
N ASP A 165 3.22 -12.28 -7.06
CA ASP A 165 2.79 -13.13 -8.16
C ASP A 165 1.28 -12.98 -8.41
N ALA A 166 0.48 -13.11 -7.37
CA ALA A 166 -0.97 -12.99 -7.48
C ALA A 166 -1.42 -11.59 -7.92
N LEU A 167 -0.78 -10.52 -7.42
CA LEU A 167 -1.06 -9.14 -7.83
C LEU A 167 -0.60 -8.85 -9.27
N SER A 168 0.34 -9.62 -9.81
CA SER A 168 0.83 -9.49 -11.19
C SER A 168 -0.09 -10.17 -12.22
N MET A 169 -0.98 -11.07 -11.80
CA MET A 169 -1.86 -11.82 -12.70
C MET A 169 -3.09 -11.00 -13.10
N GLN A 170 -3.11 -10.47 -14.34
CA GLN A 170 -4.22 -9.64 -14.87
C GLN A 170 -5.60 -10.32 -14.81
N SER A 171 -5.66 -11.64 -14.96
CA SER A 171 -6.92 -12.40 -14.88
C SER A 171 -7.59 -12.30 -13.52
N ASN A 172 -6.81 -12.02 -12.47
CA ASN A 172 -7.26 -12.07 -11.09
C ASN A 172 -7.53 -10.66 -10.54
N THR A 173 -6.94 -9.59 -11.07
CA THR A 173 -6.96 -8.29 -10.38
C THR A 173 -8.20 -7.43 -10.61
N SER A 174 -9.17 -7.86 -11.42
CA SER A 174 -10.36 -7.05 -11.77
C SER A 174 -11.15 -6.56 -10.55
N SER A 175 -11.20 -7.34 -9.47
CA SER A 175 -11.90 -6.99 -8.22
C SER A 175 -11.22 -5.89 -7.41
N ILE A 176 -9.90 -5.77 -7.54
CA ILE A 176 -9.06 -4.87 -6.73
C ILE A 176 -8.54 -3.69 -7.54
N LEU A 177 -9.13 -3.40 -8.70
CA LEU A 177 -8.81 -2.22 -9.51
C LEU A 177 -9.13 -0.89 -8.79
N ASN A 178 -10.01 -0.94 -7.78
CA ASN A 178 -10.36 0.20 -6.93
C ASN A 178 -9.35 0.43 -5.80
N LEU A 179 -8.25 -0.32 -5.75
CA LEU A 179 -7.26 -0.18 -4.69
C LEU A 179 -6.61 1.21 -4.73
N THR A 180 -6.75 1.94 -3.62
CA THR A 180 -6.20 3.28 -3.45
C THR A 180 -4.96 3.31 -2.55
N ARG A 181 -4.80 2.28 -1.71
CA ARG A 181 -3.67 2.11 -0.79
C ARG A 181 -3.20 0.65 -0.77
N LEU A 182 -1.90 0.46 -0.92
CA LEU A 182 -1.21 -0.82 -0.78
C LEU A 182 -0.08 -0.66 0.24
N GLN A 183 -0.03 -1.54 1.24
CA GLN A 183 1.08 -1.58 2.20
C GLN A 183 1.70 -2.97 2.24
N LEU A 184 3.01 -3.04 2.12
CA LEU A 184 3.82 -4.26 2.11
C LEU A 184 4.97 -4.07 3.11
N ASP A 185 4.63 -3.79 4.36
CA ASP A 185 5.57 -3.32 5.37
C ASP A 185 6.23 -4.49 6.11
N PHE A 186 7.48 -4.32 6.53
CA PHE A 186 8.26 -5.27 7.34
C PHE A 186 8.27 -6.70 6.80
N SER A 187 8.20 -6.86 5.47
CA SER A 187 7.94 -8.14 4.81
C SER A 187 9.18 -8.71 4.09
N GLY A 188 10.37 -8.26 4.47
CA GLY A 188 11.64 -8.73 3.90
C GLY A 188 11.87 -8.35 2.42
N MET A 189 11.11 -7.41 1.86
CA MET A 189 11.17 -7.07 0.42
C MET A 189 12.59 -6.67 -0.01
N SER A 190 13.08 -7.29 -1.09
CA SER A 190 14.37 -7.00 -1.73
C SER A 190 14.26 -5.96 -2.86
N ASP A 191 15.41 -5.48 -3.35
CA ASP A 191 15.48 -4.54 -4.48
C ASP A 191 14.80 -5.11 -5.74
N GLN A 192 14.97 -6.40 -6.03
CA GLN A 192 14.36 -7.07 -7.19
C GLN A 192 12.83 -7.17 -7.07
N GLN A 193 12.33 -7.46 -5.86
CA GLN A 193 10.88 -7.50 -5.60
C GLN A 193 10.26 -6.10 -5.69
N LEU A 194 10.96 -5.06 -5.21
CA LEU A 194 10.54 -3.67 -5.39
C LEU A 194 10.51 -3.30 -6.88
N GLN A 195 11.55 -3.63 -7.65
CA GLN A 195 11.58 -3.39 -9.10
C GLN A 195 10.35 -4.05 -9.76
N ARG A 196 10.09 -5.32 -9.45
CA ARG A 196 8.90 -6.02 -9.96
C ARG A 196 7.60 -5.32 -9.57
N LEU A 197 7.47 -4.89 -8.32
CA LEU A 197 6.31 -4.15 -7.84
C LEU A 197 6.10 -2.87 -8.67
N LEU A 198 7.14 -2.06 -8.83
CA LEU A 198 7.06 -0.77 -9.52
C LEU A 198 6.76 -0.92 -11.02
N PHE A 199 7.37 -1.89 -11.69
CA PHE A 199 7.32 -1.98 -13.16
C PHE A 199 6.31 -2.98 -13.71
N ALA A 200 6.03 -4.07 -12.99
CA ALA A 200 5.12 -5.11 -13.45
C ALA A 200 3.74 -5.04 -12.78
N ILE A 201 3.66 -4.57 -11.53
CA ILE A 201 2.42 -4.65 -10.75
C ILE A 201 1.69 -3.31 -10.73
N LEU A 202 2.36 -2.21 -10.36
CA LEU A 202 1.73 -0.89 -10.23
C LEU A 202 0.94 -0.41 -11.47
N PRO A 203 1.38 -0.67 -12.72
CA PRO A 203 0.59 -0.26 -13.90
C PRO A 203 -0.82 -0.87 -13.96
N HIS A 204 -1.06 -1.97 -13.23
CA HIS A 204 -2.39 -2.60 -13.12
C HIS A 204 -3.31 -1.92 -12.11
N PHE A 205 -2.81 -0.96 -11.33
CA PHE A 205 -3.57 -0.26 -10.28
C PHE A 205 -3.63 1.25 -10.55
N PRO A 206 -4.44 1.68 -11.54
CA PRO A 206 -4.49 3.08 -11.97
C PRO A 206 -5.04 4.03 -10.89
N ASN A 207 -5.70 3.52 -9.86
CA ASN A 207 -6.26 4.31 -8.75
C ASN A 207 -5.37 4.34 -7.49
N LEU A 208 -4.22 3.67 -7.52
CA LEU A 208 -3.35 3.53 -6.35
C LEU A 208 -2.63 4.84 -6.02
N THR A 209 -3.13 5.52 -5.00
CA THR A 209 -2.60 6.81 -4.52
C THR A 209 -1.51 6.70 -3.48
N SER A 210 -1.42 5.57 -2.77
CA SER A 210 -0.50 5.39 -1.64
C SER A 210 0.13 4.01 -1.67
N LEU A 211 1.46 3.97 -1.66
CA LEU A 211 2.25 2.74 -1.52
C LEU A 211 3.16 2.85 -0.29
N SER A 212 3.19 1.80 0.53
CA SER A 212 4.14 1.69 1.64
C SER A 212 4.95 0.39 1.51
N VAL A 213 6.26 0.51 1.60
CA VAL A 213 7.21 -0.60 1.67
C VAL A 213 8.15 -0.40 2.87
N LYS A 214 7.61 0.09 3.99
CA LYS A 214 8.37 0.44 5.20
C LYS A 214 9.01 -0.79 5.83
N GLY A 215 10.24 -0.68 6.33
CA GLY A 215 10.89 -1.72 7.14
C GLY A 215 11.30 -2.97 6.37
N ASN A 216 11.52 -2.85 5.06
CA ASN A 216 12.00 -3.94 4.22
C ASN A 216 13.54 -3.92 4.08
N GLN A 217 14.06 -4.73 3.16
CA GLN A 217 15.49 -4.89 2.90
C GLN A 217 15.94 -4.17 1.63
N ILE A 218 15.26 -3.06 1.29
CA ILE A 218 15.58 -2.26 0.10
C ILE A 218 16.87 -1.47 0.36
N ARG A 219 17.92 -1.76 -0.40
CA ARG A 219 19.26 -1.19 -0.25
C ARG A 219 19.55 -0.11 -1.28
N SER A 220 18.96 -0.19 -2.46
CA SER A 220 19.25 0.71 -3.57
C SER A 220 18.08 0.89 -4.52
N LEU A 221 17.98 2.07 -5.14
CA LEU A 221 17.11 2.35 -6.28
C LEU A 221 17.87 2.43 -7.61
N GLN A 222 19.15 2.05 -7.67
CA GLN A 222 19.97 2.18 -8.87
C GLN A 222 19.45 1.37 -10.06
N PHE A 223 18.61 0.35 -9.84
CA PHE A 223 17.92 -0.34 -10.93
C PHE A 223 17.07 0.60 -11.79
N LEU A 224 16.64 1.76 -11.25
CA LEU A 224 15.97 2.80 -12.02
C LEU A 224 16.90 3.42 -13.07
N GLN A 225 18.16 3.67 -12.75
CA GLN A 225 19.12 4.26 -13.70
C GLN A 225 19.37 3.30 -14.86
N ASN A 226 19.64 2.04 -14.54
CA ASN A 226 19.84 0.99 -15.55
C ASN A 226 18.62 0.86 -16.48
N PHE A 227 17.41 1.02 -15.93
CA PHE A 227 16.18 0.97 -16.71
C PHE A 227 16.08 2.10 -17.75
N PHE A 228 16.62 3.28 -17.47
CA PHE A 228 16.59 4.43 -18.37
C PHE A 228 17.84 4.60 -19.25
N GLU A 229 18.99 4.08 -18.82
CA GLU A 229 20.24 4.11 -19.61
C GLU A 229 20.26 3.00 -20.66
N GLY A 230 19.53 1.90 -20.45
CA GLY A 230 19.66 0.67 -21.22
C GLY A 230 19.05 0.63 -22.63
N LYS A 231 18.24 1.63 -23.04
CA LYS A 231 17.73 1.88 -24.40
C LYS A 231 16.68 3.01 -24.37
N PRO A 232 16.51 3.79 -25.46
CA PRO A 232 15.35 4.66 -25.62
C PRO A 232 14.09 3.78 -25.78
N CYS A 233 13.55 3.30 -24.67
CA CYS A 233 12.20 2.77 -24.62
C CYS A 233 11.23 3.91 -24.98
N ASP A 234 10.21 3.60 -25.79
CA ASP A 234 9.21 4.56 -26.25
C ASP A 234 8.44 5.13 -25.03
N PHE A 235 8.99 6.23 -24.51
CA PHE A 235 8.76 6.79 -23.17
C PHE A 235 7.31 7.23 -22.95
N THR A 236 6.60 7.46 -24.05
CA THR A 236 5.23 8.00 -24.07
C THR A 236 4.20 6.97 -23.60
N SER A 237 4.52 5.67 -23.61
CA SER A 237 3.53 4.63 -23.36
C SER A 237 3.41 4.15 -21.91
N ARG A 238 4.33 4.48 -20.99
CA ARG A 238 4.33 3.87 -19.64
C ARG A 238 4.71 4.81 -18.50
N LEU A 239 3.88 5.82 -18.24
CA LEU A 239 3.79 6.34 -16.86
C LEU A 239 3.38 5.17 -15.95
N LEU A 240 4.24 4.78 -15.01
CA LEU A 240 4.05 3.58 -14.19
C LEU A 240 2.78 3.66 -13.32
N SER A 241 2.48 4.84 -12.81
CA SER A 241 1.18 5.15 -12.20
C SER A 241 0.94 6.65 -12.25
N SER A 242 -0.17 7.05 -12.85
CA SER A 242 -0.63 8.44 -12.87
C SER A 242 -1.37 8.84 -11.59
N SER A 243 -1.57 7.93 -10.63
CA SER A 243 -2.30 8.24 -9.39
C SER A 243 -1.44 8.24 -8.14
N LEU A 244 -0.25 7.63 -8.15
CA LEU A 244 0.57 7.54 -6.95
C LEU A 244 0.97 8.94 -6.44
N ARG A 245 0.58 9.24 -5.20
CA ARG A 245 0.83 10.51 -4.49
C ARG A 245 1.78 10.33 -3.31
N SER A 246 1.79 9.16 -2.70
CA SER A 246 2.58 8.88 -1.50
C SER A 246 3.32 7.56 -1.62
N LEU A 247 4.60 7.56 -1.27
CA LEU A 247 5.47 6.39 -1.24
C LEU A 247 6.28 6.40 0.06
N SER A 248 6.27 5.29 0.79
CA SER A 248 7.03 5.18 2.04
C SER A 248 8.18 4.17 1.91
N PHE A 249 9.40 4.66 2.16
CA PHE A 249 10.61 3.85 2.31
C PHE A 249 11.10 3.80 3.76
N ASP A 250 10.28 4.23 4.71
CA ASP A 250 10.66 4.32 6.12
C ASP A 250 11.36 3.05 6.61
N HIS A 251 12.38 3.18 7.45
CA HIS A 251 13.09 2.04 8.06
C HIS A 251 13.74 1.05 7.06
N ASN A 252 13.96 1.45 5.79
CA ASN A 252 14.74 0.66 4.84
C ASN A 252 16.24 1.05 4.86
N PRO A 253 17.16 0.10 4.55
CA PRO A 253 18.58 0.38 4.43
C PRO A 253 18.94 1.52 3.46
N ILE A 254 18.20 1.69 2.36
CA ILE A 254 18.44 2.74 1.36
C ILE A 254 18.49 4.15 1.97
N LEU A 255 17.74 4.40 3.05
CA LEU A 255 17.72 5.71 3.70
C LEU A 255 19.05 6.05 4.40
N LYS A 256 19.89 5.06 4.71
CA LYS A 256 21.26 5.28 5.20
C LYS A 256 22.20 5.77 4.10
N HIS A 257 21.81 5.62 2.85
CA HIS A 257 22.61 5.94 1.67
C HIS A 257 21.97 6.99 0.78
N LYS A 258 20.86 7.60 1.21
CA LYS A 258 20.07 8.55 0.41
C LYS A 258 20.83 9.82 -0.01
N ASN A 259 21.92 10.17 0.67
CA ASN A 259 22.77 11.31 0.33
C ASN A 259 23.98 10.93 -0.56
N LYS A 260 24.12 9.65 -0.93
CA LYS A 260 25.10 9.26 -1.96
C LYS A 260 24.63 9.77 -3.31
N MET A 261 25.57 10.19 -4.16
CA MET A 261 25.26 10.80 -5.46
C MET A 261 24.42 9.85 -6.34
N GLU A 262 24.75 8.56 -6.32
CA GLU A 262 24.08 7.52 -7.11
C GLU A 262 22.64 7.32 -6.65
N GLU A 263 22.39 7.21 -5.34
CA GLU A 263 21.02 7.07 -4.82
C GLU A 263 20.22 8.36 -5.02
N THR A 264 20.84 9.52 -4.88
CA THR A 264 20.19 10.82 -5.12
C THR A 264 19.68 10.89 -6.56
N LYS A 265 20.53 10.54 -7.54
CA LYS A 265 20.14 10.44 -8.95
C LYS A 265 19.00 9.45 -9.16
N ALA A 266 19.01 8.30 -8.49
CA ALA A 266 17.95 7.31 -8.60
C ALA A 266 16.60 7.83 -8.05
N PHE A 267 16.61 8.53 -6.90
CA PHE A 267 15.41 9.20 -6.38
C PHE A 267 14.89 10.30 -7.30
N VAL A 268 15.80 11.07 -7.91
CA VAL A 268 15.43 12.09 -8.90
C VAL A 268 14.73 11.44 -10.09
N VAL A 269 15.27 10.35 -10.63
CA VAL A 269 14.62 9.58 -11.71
C VAL A 269 13.24 9.07 -11.26
N LEU A 270 13.13 8.53 -10.05
CA LEU A 270 11.85 8.07 -9.49
C LEU A 270 10.80 9.19 -9.46
N LEU A 271 11.17 10.38 -8.97
CA LEU A 271 10.27 11.52 -8.82
C LEU A 271 9.98 12.22 -10.14
N ARG A 272 10.97 12.31 -11.02
CA ARG A 272 10.91 13.03 -12.27
C ARG A 272 10.17 12.22 -13.33
N ASP A 273 10.60 10.98 -13.53
CA ASP A 273 10.28 10.16 -14.70
C ASP A 273 9.27 9.06 -14.38
N CYS A 274 9.39 8.40 -13.22
CA CYS A 274 8.49 7.29 -12.86
C CYS A 274 7.15 7.77 -12.28
N PHE A 275 7.20 8.69 -11.31
CA PHE A 275 6.03 9.14 -10.55
C PHE A 275 6.00 10.67 -10.42
N PRO A 276 5.67 11.39 -11.52
CA PRO A 276 5.63 12.86 -11.55
C PRO A 276 4.55 13.49 -10.66
N LEU A 277 3.69 12.66 -10.07
CA LEU A 277 2.64 13.05 -9.13
C LEU A 277 2.97 12.66 -7.69
N LEU A 278 4.16 12.11 -7.43
CA LEU A 278 4.56 11.71 -6.10
C LEU A 278 4.87 12.97 -5.26
N GLU A 279 3.99 13.26 -4.31
CA GLU A 279 4.01 14.46 -3.47
C GLU A 279 4.72 14.21 -2.13
N SER A 280 4.87 12.94 -1.74
CA SER A 280 5.42 12.57 -0.44
C SER A 280 6.27 11.31 -0.52
N LEU A 281 7.51 11.43 -0.07
CA LEU A 281 8.31 10.31 0.42
C LEU A 281 8.15 10.31 1.95
N LEU A 282 7.25 9.47 2.47
CA LEU A 282 6.91 9.41 3.90
C LEU A 282 8.09 8.85 4.70
N THR A 283 9.10 9.68 4.95
CA THR A 283 10.29 9.27 5.70
C THR A 283 10.68 10.27 6.78
N TRP A 284 11.33 9.75 7.81
CA TRP A 284 11.90 10.57 8.86
C TRP A 284 13.28 11.10 8.42
N GLY A 285 13.49 12.42 8.58
CA GLY A 285 14.78 13.08 8.37
C GLY A 285 14.84 13.99 7.14
N ASP A 286 15.98 14.67 7.00
CA ASP A 286 16.25 15.60 5.90
C ASP A 286 16.59 14.83 4.62
N TRP A 287 15.98 15.23 3.51
CA TRP A 287 16.34 14.74 2.17
C TRP A 287 17.44 15.60 1.58
N ASP A 288 18.18 15.03 0.63
CA ASP A 288 19.02 15.84 -0.25
C ASP A 288 18.19 16.97 -0.88
N GLN A 289 18.83 18.12 -1.07
CA GLN A 289 18.17 19.32 -1.56
C GLN A 289 17.52 19.11 -2.93
N GLU A 290 18.14 18.30 -3.80
CA GLU A 290 17.60 18.01 -5.13
C GLU A 290 16.29 17.20 -5.04
N ILE A 291 16.26 16.17 -4.18
CA ILE A 291 15.07 15.35 -3.94
C ILE A 291 13.93 16.20 -3.37
N GLU A 292 14.22 17.05 -2.38
CA GLU A 292 13.24 17.96 -1.79
C GLU A 292 12.69 18.95 -2.84
N CYS A 293 13.54 19.48 -3.73
CA CYS A 293 13.09 20.34 -4.82
C CYS A 293 12.09 19.60 -5.73
N TRP A 294 12.39 18.37 -6.15
CA TRP A 294 11.50 17.59 -7.00
C TRP A 294 10.16 17.26 -6.33
N LEU A 295 10.16 16.95 -5.03
CA LEU A 295 8.93 16.75 -4.27
C LEU A 295 8.07 18.02 -4.24
N ARG A 296 8.67 19.19 -4.04
CA ARG A 296 7.97 20.48 -4.08
C ARG A 296 7.37 20.76 -5.46
N ILE A 297 8.10 20.50 -6.55
CA ILE A 297 7.59 20.63 -7.92
C ILE A 297 6.36 19.73 -8.11
N ASN A 298 6.43 18.47 -7.66
CA ASN A 298 5.33 17.52 -7.79
C ASN A 298 4.08 17.99 -7.01
N ARG A 299 4.23 18.56 -5.80
CA ARG A 299 3.13 19.20 -5.03
C ARG A 299 2.55 20.44 -5.72
N GLY A 300 3.39 21.17 -6.44
CA GLY A 300 2.99 22.23 -7.37
C GLY A 300 2.09 21.73 -8.52
N ARG A 301 1.93 20.41 -8.66
CA ARG A 301 1.13 19.71 -9.67
C ARG A 301 1.58 20.03 -11.10
N ARG A 302 2.89 20.00 -11.37
CA ARG A 302 3.43 20.21 -12.73
C ARG A 302 2.70 19.42 -13.82
N ILE A 303 2.21 18.21 -13.53
CA ILE A 303 1.51 17.39 -14.53
C ILE A 303 0.19 18.02 -15.02
N LEU A 304 -0.48 18.85 -14.22
CA LEU A 304 -1.67 19.56 -14.66
C LEU A 304 -1.35 20.52 -15.81
N PHE A 305 -0.08 20.88 -15.95
CA PHE A 305 0.42 21.76 -16.99
C PHE A 305 1.16 21.00 -18.10
N MET A 306 1.49 19.72 -17.94
CA MET A 306 2.12 18.91 -19.00
C MET A 306 1.14 18.51 -20.12
N GLY A 307 -0.14 18.88 -20.02
CA GLY A 307 -1.17 18.53 -20.99
C GLY A 307 -1.39 17.02 -21.09
N LYS A 308 -2.54 16.58 -21.62
CA LYS A 308 -2.65 15.21 -22.15
C LYS A 308 -1.91 15.18 -23.49
N CYS A 309 -0.60 15.36 -23.48
CA CYS A 309 0.18 15.42 -24.72
C CYS A 309 0.34 14.01 -25.29
N THR A 310 -0.52 13.68 -26.26
CA THR A 310 -0.50 12.39 -26.98
C THR A 310 0.67 12.26 -27.92
N THR A 311 1.46 13.32 -28.14
CA THR A 311 2.64 13.27 -29.01
C THR A 311 3.73 14.23 -28.53
N THR A 312 4.88 13.62 -28.22
CA THR A 312 6.26 14.15 -28.22
C THR A 312 6.71 15.28 -27.29
N SER A 313 5.85 16.03 -26.58
CA SER A 313 6.33 17.03 -25.61
C SER A 313 5.60 16.98 -24.27
N THR A 314 6.26 16.42 -23.25
CA THR A 314 5.80 16.39 -21.85
C THR A 314 6.11 17.69 -21.10
N GLN A 315 6.35 18.80 -21.78
CA GLN A 315 6.85 20.01 -21.12
C GLN A 315 5.71 20.87 -20.55
N THR A 316 5.92 21.35 -19.32
CA THR A 316 5.08 22.40 -18.74
C THR A 316 5.34 23.73 -19.46
N PRO A 317 4.32 24.41 -20.02
CA PRO A 317 4.49 25.69 -20.69
C PRO A 317 5.22 26.70 -19.80
N VAL A 318 6.18 27.42 -20.37
CA VAL A 318 7.00 28.44 -19.67
C VAL A 318 6.12 29.41 -18.86
N SER A 319 4.98 29.81 -19.40
CA SER A 319 4.02 30.72 -18.77
C SER A 319 3.34 30.20 -17.50
N LEU A 320 3.37 28.88 -17.27
CA LEU A 320 2.71 28.24 -16.13
C LEU A 320 3.68 27.94 -14.99
N TRP A 321 4.99 28.00 -15.25
CA TRP A 321 6.02 27.78 -14.23
C TRP A 321 5.90 28.73 -13.04
N PRO A 322 5.67 30.05 -13.18
CA PRO A 322 5.49 30.92 -12.02
C PRO A 322 4.40 30.42 -11.06
N LYS A 323 3.28 29.90 -11.57
CA LYS A 323 2.20 29.31 -10.76
C LYS A 323 2.60 27.98 -10.12
N VAL A 324 3.33 27.12 -10.84
CA VAL A 324 3.88 25.88 -10.29
C VAL A 324 4.83 26.19 -9.12
N LEU A 325 5.74 27.14 -9.31
CA LEU A 325 6.74 27.54 -8.32
C LEU A 325 6.09 28.19 -7.10
N GLU A 326 5.14 29.11 -7.30
CA GLU A 326 4.38 29.74 -6.22
C GLU A 326 3.67 28.67 -5.36
N LYS A 327 3.01 27.71 -6.00
CA LYS A 327 2.34 26.62 -5.29
C LYS A 327 3.33 25.68 -4.60
N ALA A 328 4.42 25.33 -5.26
CA ALA A 328 5.48 24.50 -4.70
C ALA A 328 6.04 25.12 -3.40
N CYS A 329 6.30 26.43 -3.40
CA CYS A 329 6.76 27.18 -2.22
C CYS A 329 5.73 27.18 -1.09
N ARG A 330 4.44 27.40 -1.38
CA ARG A 330 3.36 27.39 -0.38
C ARG A 330 3.14 26.02 0.28
N THR A 331 3.46 24.93 -0.41
CA THR A 331 3.21 23.56 0.08
C THR A 331 4.34 22.97 0.92
N SER A 332 5.28 23.80 1.39
CA SER A 332 6.39 23.34 2.25
C SER A 332 5.83 22.78 3.57
N PRO A 333 6.05 21.49 3.87
CA PRO A 333 5.45 20.81 5.03
C PRO A 333 6.09 21.25 6.36
N ARG A 334 7.14 22.06 6.34
CA ARG A 334 7.79 22.59 7.54
C ARG A 334 7.34 24.03 7.75
N GLY A 335 6.34 24.20 8.61
CA GLY A 335 5.66 25.47 8.89
C GLY A 335 6.49 26.60 9.49
N VAL A 336 7.81 26.48 9.61
CA VAL A 336 8.74 27.57 9.97
C VAL A 336 10.10 27.22 9.38
N LYS A 337 10.39 27.67 8.15
CA LYS A 337 11.74 27.61 7.58
C LYS A 337 12.11 29.02 7.09
N THR A 338 13.36 29.40 7.33
CA THR A 338 13.86 30.77 7.12
C THR A 338 13.80 31.14 5.63
N GLU A 339 13.55 32.41 5.31
CA GLU A 339 13.46 32.94 3.93
C GLU A 339 14.61 32.48 3.01
N LYS A 340 15.80 32.20 3.58
CA LYS A 340 16.98 31.67 2.86
C LYS A 340 16.76 30.30 2.22
N GLU A 341 16.01 29.40 2.85
CA GLU A 341 15.79 28.05 2.30
C GLU A 341 14.87 28.10 1.07
N ASP A 342 13.88 28.99 1.08
CA ASP A 342 12.98 29.16 -0.05
C ASP A 342 13.67 29.85 -1.23
N ALA A 343 14.55 30.81 -0.98
CA ALA A 343 15.38 31.42 -2.04
C ALA A 343 16.27 30.38 -2.73
N THR A 344 16.84 29.43 -1.98
CA THR A 344 17.71 28.40 -2.55
C THR A 344 16.92 27.40 -3.39
N VAL A 345 15.70 27.05 -2.97
CA VAL A 345 14.77 26.23 -3.75
C VAL A 345 14.35 26.98 -5.02
N VAL A 346 13.94 28.24 -4.94
CA VAL A 346 13.60 29.06 -6.11
C VAL A 346 14.78 29.13 -7.08
N PHE A 347 16.01 29.36 -6.59
CA PHE A 347 17.20 29.36 -7.43
C PHE A 347 17.44 28.00 -8.11
N HIS A 348 17.34 26.89 -7.36
CA HIS A 348 17.48 25.56 -7.93
C HIS A 348 16.43 25.27 -9.00
N LEU A 349 15.19 25.70 -8.76
CA LEU A 349 14.08 25.55 -9.69
C LEU A 349 14.26 26.42 -10.94
N LEU A 350 14.75 27.64 -10.79
CA LEU A 350 15.06 28.55 -11.91
C LEU A 350 16.29 28.10 -12.71
N ARG A 351 17.27 27.46 -12.06
CA ARG A 351 18.46 26.92 -12.73
C ARG A 351 18.17 25.62 -13.48
N ASN A 352 17.38 24.73 -12.88
CA ASN A 352 17.07 23.42 -13.45
C ASN A 352 15.82 23.44 -14.35
N GLY A 353 14.97 24.46 -14.22
CA GLY A 353 13.81 24.69 -15.09
C GLY A 353 14.20 24.79 -16.57
N PRO A 354 15.11 25.70 -16.97
CA PRO A 354 15.64 25.87 -18.34
C PRO A 354 16.23 24.60 -18.96
N MET A 355 16.91 23.75 -18.18
CA MET A 355 17.47 22.48 -18.68
C MET A 355 16.40 21.45 -19.06
N VAL A 356 15.14 21.64 -18.64
CA VAL A 356 13.99 20.88 -19.17
C VAL A 356 13.63 21.32 -20.59
N PHE A 357 13.97 22.56 -20.99
CA PHE A 357 13.60 23.16 -22.28
C PHE A 357 14.69 23.03 -23.37
N GLU A 358 15.97 23.07 -23.01
CA GLU A 358 17.07 23.21 -24.00
C GLU A 358 17.44 21.93 -24.77
N ARG A 359 16.99 20.73 -24.36
CA ARG A 359 17.25 19.51 -25.16
C ARG A 359 16.51 19.47 -26.51
N LEU A 360 15.64 20.44 -26.82
CA LEU A 360 14.87 20.48 -28.06
C LEU A 360 15.51 21.29 -29.19
N THR A 361 16.45 22.20 -28.92
CA THR A 361 17.03 23.04 -29.98
C THR A 361 18.29 22.46 -30.61
N ALA A 362 18.93 21.46 -30.00
CA ALA A 362 20.18 20.88 -30.50
C ALA A 362 19.99 19.66 -31.45
N SER A 363 18.77 19.24 -31.76
CA SER A 363 18.49 18.03 -32.57
C SER A 363 17.84 18.27 -33.94
N SER A 364 17.56 19.51 -34.32
CA SER A 364 16.89 19.81 -35.60
C SER A 364 17.80 20.30 -36.73
N ASP A 365 19.07 20.63 -36.49
CA ASP A 365 19.95 21.21 -37.51
C ASP A 365 21.26 20.42 -37.65
N PHE A 366 21.25 19.30 -38.40
CA PHE A 366 22.43 18.80 -39.13
C PHE A 366 22.01 17.72 -40.14
N LYS A 367 21.35 18.15 -41.22
CA LYS A 367 21.37 17.50 -42.53
C LYS A 367 21.37 18.59 -43.59
N GLY A 368 22.57 19.09 -43.88
CA GLY A 368 22.92 19.68 -45.17
C GLY A 368 23.54 18.60 -46.05
#